data_AF-A0A7S1STZ7-F1
#
_entry.id   AF-A0A7S1STZ7-F1
#
_cell.length_a   1.000
_cell.length_b   1.000
_cell.length_c   1.000
_cell.angle_alpha   90.00
_cell.angle_beta   90.00
_cell.angle_gamma   90.00
#
_symmetry.space_group_name_H-M   'P 1'
#
loop_
_entity.id
_entity.type
_entity.pdbx_description
1 polymer ?
#
loop_
_entity_poly.entity_id
_entity_poly.type
_entity_poly.pdbx_seq_one_letter_code
_entity_poly.pdbx_strand_id
1 'polypeptide(L)'
;NIKATALLGPTRDPPGPSLDCLRVTMAVCAVSRTPLGLAGSATRKQVSTSTLSSRATRLSGRSLHIAALKPTQKRAAARHPASPATAAASPNVSSLVTETQEGAEEQKPTLRQRVTAVASRIAAVGVLAGVCAVSSMGLPRAASAEGSSSSEHSTAAVRTVERNTAGVPEYSMRSKGPVADIAGKEPPPPAIDAADTAWVLTSTALVLFMTLPGLSMFYAGLVKQKNVLSMFMQCFTIACVMTIMWTVFGYSMSFSTAGMTEGVTTVNSFIGSLDKVMLAGVTDGSIVGTIPESLWFCFQMTFAIITPALMVGAMAERMKFSAVMLFVVLFAITIYFPACHMIWAGPGAYFADMGVLDFAGGIVVHITAAVAALVACIMVGPRKQNEMTPHNLPMTVAGAGMLWVGWYGFNAGSAAAAGAAAAMAMAVTQISAATGALVWSIWDAVELGKPQSLGIATGCIAGLAAITPAAGFVGPVGALCIGAVSAILCRTFSLKIKEALGYDDSLDVFNVHGVGGFTGTILAAVFASPQFGGNQVGMSISTQLGVQTFAAVSTAVYTATVSFI
;
A
#
# COMPACT_ATOMS: atom_id res chain seq x y z
N ASN A 1 38.62 40.25 54.24
CA ASN A 1 38.86 40.12 55.69
C ASN A 1 38.43 38.74 56.15
N ILE A 2 39.22 38.10 57.03
CA ILE A 2 38.89 36.87 57.81
C ILE A 2 38.63 35.62 56.92
N LYS A 3 39.54 34.64 56.75
CA LYS A 3 40.11 33.62 57.71
C LYS A 3 39.03 32.73 58.34
N ALA A 4 39.15 31.40 58.46
CA ALA A 4 40.12 30.39 58.01
C ALA A 4 39.34 29.04 57.82
N THR A 5 39.86 27.83 57.62
CA THR A 5 41.19 27.21 57.82
C THR A 5 41.42 26.07 56.79
N ALA A 6 42.64 25.59 56.64
CA ALA A 6 43.03 24.50 55.73
C ALA A 6 43.16 23.13 56.42
N LEU A 7 43.33 22.06 55.63
CA LEU A 7 44.31 20.99 55.87
C LEU A 7 44.75 20.35 54.53
N LEU A 8 45.91 19.69 54.51
CA LEU A 8 46.61 19.18 53.30
C LEU A 8 46.30 17.67 53.11
N GLY A 9 46.30 17.07 51.90
CA GLY A 9 47.43 16.83 50.98
C GLY A 9 48.01 15.40 51.18
N PRO A 10 48.76 14.77 50.25
CA PRO A 10 49.31 15.26 48.98
C PRO A 10 48.92 14.39 47.74
N THR A 11 49.53 14.67 46.58
CA THR A 11 49.34 13.99 45.28
C THR A 11 50.19 12.71 45.10
N ARG A 12 49.71 11.78 44.25
CA ARG A 12 50.56 10.86 43.46
C ARG A 12 49.79 10.29 42.25
N ASP A 13 50.49 10.21 41.11
CA ASP A 13 49.99 9.73 39.81
C ASP A 13 50.20 8.21 39.60
N PRO A 14 49.63 7.58 38.54
CA PRO A 14 49.10 6.21 38.63
C PRO A 14 49.95 5.09 38.00
N PRO A 15 49.61 3.81 38.29
CA PRO A 15 49.86 2.66 37.41
C PRO A 15 48.65 2.34 36.50
N GLY A 16 48.88 1.55 35.44
CA GLY A 16 47.89 1.24 34.40
C GLY A 16 46.82 0.17 34.74
N PRO A 17 45.95 -0.17 33.77
CA PRO A 17 44.73 -0.95 34.02
C PRO A 17 44.96 -2.46 34.19
N SER A 18 44.34 -3.04 35.21
CA SER A 18 44.14 -4.49 35.35
C SER A 18 42.82 -4.92 34.70
N LEU A 19 42.85 -6.04 33.95
CA LEU A 19 41.62 -6.70 33.51
C LEU A 19 40.92 -7.34 34.71
N ASP A 20 39.58 -7.20 34.78
CA ASP A 20 38.62 -8.32 34.79
C ASP A 20 37.25 -7.86 35.34
N CYS A 21 36.30 -7.55 34.46
CA CYS A 21 34.85 -7.77 34.65
C CYS A 21 34.02 -7.28 33.44
N LEU A 22 33.87 -8.13 32.42
CA LEU A 22 32.62 -8.19 31.66
C LEU A 22 32.47 -9.52 30.90
N ARG A 23 31.52 -10.36 31.32
CA ARG A 23 31.04 -11.53 30.57
C ARG A 23 29.51 -11.51 30.51
N VAL A 24 28.96 -10.89 29.47
CA VAL A 24 27.61 -11.19 28.96
C VAL A 24 27.73 -11.31 27.44
N THR A 25 27.07 -12.32 26.88
CA THR A 25 27.43 -12.90 25.58
C THR A 25 26.73 -12.23 24.40
N MET A 26 27.50 -11.77 23.41
CA MET A 26 27.05 -11.79 22.01
C MET A 26 27.60 -13.03 21.31
N ALA A 27 26.76 -13.70 20.50
CA ALA A 27 27.15 -14.86 19.72
C ALA A 27 26.65 -14.71 18.27
N VAL A 28 27.55 -14.32 17.37
CA VAL A 28 27.29 -14.20 15.92
C VAL A 28 28.48 -14.79 15.16
N CYS A 29 28.17 -15.69 14.21
CA CYS A 29 29.02 -16.21 13.13
C CYS A 29 30.46 -16.64 13.45
N ALA A 30 30.67 -17.96 13.55
CA ALA A 30 31.93 -18.61 13.22
C ALA A 30 31.73 -19.57 12.03
N VAL A 31 32.30 -19.24 10.87
CA VAL A 31 32.52 -20.16 9.73
C VAL A 31 33.98 -19.98 9.29
N SER A 32 34.64 -21.09 8.97
CA SER A 32 36.10 -21.19 8.94
C SER A 32 36.76 -20.66 7.66
N ARG A 33 37.96 -20.09 7.83
CA ARG A 33 39.06 -20.13 6.84
C ARG A 33 39.86 -21.42 7.12
N THR A 34 40.50 -22.10 6.18
CA THR A 34 41.68 -21.74 5.33
C THR A 34 42.00 -22.92 4.38
N PRO A 35 43.00 -22.89 3.46
CA PRO A 35 43.72 -21.78 2.80
C PRO A 35 43.68 -21.89 1.24
N LEU A 36 44.55 -21.14 0.54
CA LEU A 36 44.64 -21.09 -0.93
C LEU A 36 45.45 -22.24 -1.56
N GLY A 37 45.20 -22.49 -2.85
CA GLY A 37 46.13 -23.10 -3.81
C GLY A 37 46.05 -22.38 -5.16
N LEU A 38 47.17 -22.18 -5.85
CA LEU A 38 47.28 -21.41 -7.10
C LEU A 38 47.36 -22.31 -8.34
N ALA A 39 46.78 -21.87 -9.46
CA ALA A 39 47.45 -21.69 -10.78
C ALA A 39 46.50 -21.82 -11.99
N GLY A 40 46.89 -21.18 -13.11
CA GLY A 40 46.60 -21.68 -14.46
C GLY A 40 45.43 -21.04 -15.22
N SER A 41 45.74 -20.30 -16.28
CA SER A 41 44.81 -19.92 -17.35
C SER A 41 45.18 -20.60 -18.66
N ALA A 42 44.22 -21.13 -19.43
CA ALA A 42 44.20 -21.07 -20.92
C ALA A 42 43.05 -21.89 -21.57
N THR A 43 42.30 -21.24 -22.45
CA THR A 43 41.67 -21.70 -23.70
C THR A 43 41.54 -23.21 -24.05
N ARG A 44 40.35 -23.66 -24.48
CA ARG A 44 39.96 -23.97 -25.90
C ARG A 44 38.76 -24.96 -25.99
N LYS A 45 38.12 -25.01 -27.17
CA LYS A 45 36.91 -25.77 -27.56
C LYS A 45 37.12 -27.30 -27.74
N GLN A 46 35.99 -28.00 -27.91
CA GLN A 46 35.81 -29.27 -28.68
C GLN A 46 36.39 -30.55 -28.04
N VAL A 47 35.95 -31.78 -28.37
CA VAL A 47 34.65 -32.40 -28.77
C VAL A 47 34.88 -33.93 -28.84
N SER A 48 33.82 -34.74 -28.90
CA SER A 48 33.81 -36.16 -29.29
C SER A 48 34.17 -37.23 -28.25
N THR A 49 33.35 -38.27 -28.28
CA THR A 49 33.44 -39.62 -27.69
C THR A 49 34.62 -40.46 -28.21
N SER A 50 35.10 -41.41 -27.39
CA SER A 50 35.10 -42.86 -27.75
C SER A 50 35.62 -43.81 -26.65
N THR A 51 34.75 -44.72 -26.18
CA THR A 51 34.89 -46.19 -26.02
C THR A 51 36.10 -46.88 -25.32
N LEU A 52 35.81 -48.07 -24.73
CA LEU A 52 36.70 -49.17 -24.27
C LEU A 52 37.36 -49.01 -22.87
N SER A 53 37.72 -50.07 -22.14
CA SER A 53 37.15 -51.44 -21.98
C SER A 53 37.88 -52.20 -20.86
N SER A 54 37.16 -52.98 -20.03
CA SER A 54 37.58 -54.09 -19.13
C SER A 54 36.88 -54.01 -17.77
N ARG A 55 36.68 -55.08 -16.99
CA ARG A 55 36.93 -56.53 -17.19
C ARG A 55 35.79 -57.31 -16.48
N ALA A 56 35.53 -58.56 -16.89
CA ALA A 56 34.43 -59.36 -16.35
C ALA A 56 34.88 -60.53 -15.47
N THR A 57 34.04 -60.90 -14.50
CA THR A 57 34.10 -62.17 -13.73
C THR A 57 32.70 -62.79 -13.66
N ARG A 58 32.58 -64.12 -13.62
CA ARG A 58 31.30 -64.88 -13.63
C ARG A 58 31.19 -65.80 -12.41
N LEU A 59 29.96 -66.28 -12.14
CA LEU A 59 29.48 -67.60 -11.64
C LEU A 59 28.00 -67.39 -11.20
N SER A 60 26.94 -68.11 -11.62
CA SER A 60 26.63 -69.56 -11.66
C SER A 60 26.37 -70.17 -10.27
N GLY A 61 25.22 -70.80 -9.95
CA GLY A 61 23.95 -71.00 -10.69
C GLY A 61 23.05 -72.09 -10.04
N ARG A 62 21.85 -72.37 -10.64
CA ARG A 62 20.82 -73.41 -10.29
C ARG A 62 19.97 -73.20 -9.01
N SER A 63 18.80 -73.84 -8.78
CA SER A 63 17.61 -74.26 -9.60
C SER A 63 16.52 -74.96 -8.72
N LEU A 64 15.28 -75.12 -9.23
CA LEU A 64 14.12 -75.91 -8.68
C LEU A 64 13.40 -75.27 -7.45
N HIS A 65 12.07 -75.31 -7.18
CA HIS A 65 10.80 -75.68 -7.87
C HIS A 65 9.61 -75.10 -6.99
N ILE A 66 8.26 -75.26 -7.12
CA ILE A 66 7.27 -76.02 -7.92
C ILE A 66 5.86 -75.30 -7.86
N ALA A 67 4.85 -75.70 -8.69
CA ALA A 67 3.38 -75.39 -8.63
C ALA A 67 2.88 -73.90 -8.57
N ALA A 68 2.06 -73.35 -9.49
CA ALA A 68 0.63 -73.58 -9.89
C ALA A 68 -0.39 -72.79 -9.00
N LEU A 69 -1.48 -72.15 -9.49
CA LEU A 69 -2.41 -72.40 -10.62
C LEU A 69 -2.81 -71.12 -11.44
N LYS A 70 -3.70 -71.28 -12.46
CA LYS A 70 -4.27 -70.20 -13.33
C LYS A 70 -5.68 -69.74 -12.85
N PRO A 71 -6.30 -68.72 -13.49
CA PRO A 71 -7.12 -68.97 -14.70
C PRO A 71 -6.87 -67.99 -15.87
N THR A 72 -7.43 -68.29 -17.06
CA THR A 72 -7.28 -67.51 -18.32
C THR A 72 -8.49 -67.70 -19.24
N GLN A 73 -8.92 -66.66 -19.98
CA GLN A 73 -9.64 -66.73 -21.28
C GLN A 73 -9.46 -65.38 -22.02
N LYS A 74 -9.75 -65.31 -23.34
CA LYS A 74 -9.40 -64.16 -24.23
C LYS A 74 -10.50 -63.80 -25.25
N ARG A 75 -10.41 -62.57 -25.80
CA ARG A 75 -11.12 -62.08 -27.01
C ARG A 75 -10.89 -62.98 -28.25
N ALA A 76 -11.86 -63.03 -29.19
CA ALA A 76 -11.72 -62.63 -30.61
C ALA A 76 -13.04 -62.85 -31.41
N ALA A 77 -13.12 -62.39 -32.67
CA ALA A 77 -14.31 -62.47 -33.55
C ALA A 77 -13.91 -62.63 -35.04
N ALA A 78 -14.87 -62.92 -35.95
CA ALA A 78 -15.07 -62.23 -37.26
C ALA A 78 -15.98 -62.97 -38.32
N ARG A 79 -16.47 -62.19 -39.31
CA ARG A 79 -16.91 -62.51 -40.71
C ARG A 79 -18.39 -62.86 -41.04
N HIS A 80 -19.09 -61.89 -41.67
CA HIS A 80 -19.69 -61.83 -43.05
C HIS A 80 -20.29 -63.08 -43.76
N PRO A 81 -21.18 -62.94 -44.80
CA PRO A 81 -21.36 -61.80 -45.73
C PRO A 81 -22.83 -61.42 -46.18
N ALA A 82 -22.92 -60.57 -47.22
CA ALA A 82 -23.99 -60.42 -48.25
C ALA A 82 -25.04 -59.26 -48.17
N SER A 83 -25.45 -58.79 -49.36
CA SER A 83 -26.46 -57.76 -49.70
C SER A 83 -26.81 -57.90 -51.21
N PRO A 84 -28.02 -57.52 -51.68
CA PRO A 84 -28.12 -56.30 -52.53
C PRO A 84 -29.51 -55.58 -52.57
N ALA A 85 -29.51 -54.28 -52.96
CA ALA A 85 -30.52 -53.56 -53.79
C ALA A 85 -32.02 -53.46 -53.35
N THR A 86 -32.89 -52.49 -53.74
CA THR A 86 -32.83 -51.12 -54.36
C THR A 86 -34.20 -50.41 -54.22
N ALA A 87 -34.27 -49.11 -54.54
CA ALA A 87 -35.44 -48.34 -55.07
C ALA A 87 -36.43 -47.58 -54.12
N ALA A 88 -36.18 -46.26 -54.02
CA ALA A 88 -37.05 -45.12 -54.41
C ALA A 88 -38.48 -44.85 -53.85
N ALA A 89 -38.82 -43.55 -53.90
CA ALA A 89 -40.13 -42.86 -53.80
C ALA A 89 -40.56 -42.23 -52.44
N SER A 90 -41.18 -41.04 -52.57
CA SER A 90 -41.75 -40.12 -51.56
C SER A 90 -43.21 -39.76 -52.00
N PRO A 91 -44.02 -38.87 -51.35
CA PRO A 91 -43.73 -37.89 -50.29
C PRO A 91 -44.82 -37.67 -49.19
N ASN A 92 -44.57 -36.69 -48.33
CA ASN A 92 -45.50 -35.80 -47.57
C ASN A 92 -46.87 -36.30 -47.05
N VAL A 93 -47.03 -36.21 -45.72
CA VAL A 93 -48.19 -35.54 -45.08
C VAL A 93 -47.65 -34.55 -44.04
N SER A 94 -48.36 -33.44 -43.80
CA SER A 94 -47.85 -32.24 -43.15
C SER A 94 -48.25 -32.05 -41.68
N SER A 95 -47.35 -31.39 -40.94
CA SER A 95 -47.62 -30.42 -39.86
C SER A 95 -48.70 -30.74 -38.81
N LEU A 96 -48.25 -31.01 -37.59
CA LEU A 96 -48.87 -30.46 -36.39
C LEU A 96 -47.79 -29.75 -35.58
N VAL A 97 -47.89 -28.42 -35.49
CA VAL A 97 -46.91 -27.58 -34.78
C VAL A 97 -47.30 -27.53 -33.31
N THR A 98 -46.43 -28.05 -32.44
CA THR A 98 -46.36 -27.61 -31.05
C THR A 98 -45.14 -26.71 -30.91
N GLU A 99 -45.34 -25.41 -30.87
CA GLU A 99 -44.29 -24.47 -30.46
C GLU A 99 -43.96 -24.71 -28.98
N THR A 100 -42.98 -25.57 -28.72
CA THR A 100 -42.18 -25.40 -27.51
C THR A 100 -41.39 -24.11 -27.68
N GLN A 101 -41.92 -23.01 -27.14
CA GLN A 101 -41.09 -21.85 -26.87
C GLN A 101 -39.98 -22.30 -25.92
N GLU A 102 -38.78 -22.55 -26.46
CA GLU A 102 -37.57 -22.54 -25.65
C GLU A 102 -37.47 -21.14 -25.05
N GLY A 103 -37.85 -21.03 -23.77
CA GLY A 103 -37.79 -19.76 -23.06
C GLY A 103 -36.35 -19.27 -23.10
N ALA A 104 -36.11 -18.16 -23.80
CA ALA A 104 -34.80 -17.55 -23.89
C ALA A 104 -34.35 -17.13 -22.48
N GLU A 105 -33.55 -17.97 -21.84
CA GLU A 105 -33.06 -17.73 -20.49
C GLU A 105 -32.26 -16.43 -20.49
N GLU A 106 -32.83 -15.39 -19.89
CA GLU A 106 -32.30 -14.02 -19.98
C GLU A 106 -30.92 -13.96 -19.32
N GLN A 107 -29.89 -14.07 -20.15
CA GLN A 107 -28.52 -14.32 -19.71
C GLN A 107 -28.00 -13.10 -18.95
N LYS A 108 -28.12 -13.16 -17.61
CA LYS A 108 -27.84 -12.05 -16.69
C LYS A 108 -26.49 -11.41 -17.01
N PRO A 109 -26.42 -10.08 -17.17
CA PRO A 109 -25.21 -9.41 -17.63
C PRO A 109 -24.05 -9.69 -16.67
N THR A 110 -22.91 -10.09 -17.23
CA THR A 110 -21.69 -10.38 -16.48
C THR A 110 -21.24 -9.19 -15.65
N LEU A 111 -20.48 -9.41 -14.57
CA LEU A 111 -19.95 -8.32 -13.74
C LEU A 111 -19.23 -7.26 -14.58
N ARG A 112 -18.42 -7.67 -15.57
CA ARG A 112 -17.74 -6.76 -16.49
C ARG A 112 -18.73 -5.94 -17.32
N GLN A 113 -19.82 -6.51 -17.85
CA GLN A 113 -20.85 -5.74 -18.56
C GLN A 113 -21.57 -4.75 -17.62
N ARG A 114 -21.90 -5.15 -16.40
CA ARG A 114 -22.55 -4.29 -15.39
C ARG A 114 -21.64 -3.12 -15.00
N VAL A 115 -20.38 -3.38 -14.69
CA VAL A 115 -19.37 -2.35 -14.37
C VAL A 115 -19.12 -1.44 -15.57
N THR A 116 -18.98 -1.99 -16.78
CA THR A 116 -18.82 -1.19 -18.02
C THR A 116 -20.01 -0.25 -18.22
N ALA A 117 -21.25 -0.73 -18.03
CA ALA A 117 -22.46 0.07 -18.19
C ALA A 117 -22.64 1.16 -17.13
N VAL A 118 -22.09 0.99 -15.93
CA VAL A 118 -22.04 2.04 -14.89
C VAL A 118 -20.91 3.03 -15.16
N ALA A 119 -19.69 2.53 -15.39
CA ALA A 119 -18.51 3.35 -15.61
C ALA A 119 -18.64 4.21 -16.88
N SER A 120 -19.21 3.70 -17.98
CA SER A 120 -19.45 4.49 -19.19
C SER A 120 -20.46 5.61 -18.97
N ARG A 121 -21.47 5.42 -18.09
CA ARG A 121 -22.42 6.48 -17.71
C ARG A 121 -21.75 7.54 -16.83
N ILE A 122 -20.95 7.13 -15.85
CA ILE A 122 -20.19 8.04 -14.98
C ILE A 122 -19.18 8.85 -15.81
N ALA A 123 -18.42 8.20 -16.70
CA ALA A 123 -17.48 8.87 -17.59
C ALA A 123 -18.18 9.84 -18.56
N ALA A 124 -19.33 9.48 -19.14
CA ALA A 124 -20.09 10.38 -20.00
C ALA A 124 -20.60 11.62 -19.24
N VAL A 125 -21.08 11.46 -18.00
CA VAL A 125 -21.49 12.59 -17.14
C VAL A 125 -20.28 13.43 -16.71
N GLY A 126 -19.14 12.81 -16.38
CA GLY A 126 -17.91 13.50 -16.01
C GLY A 126 -17.32 14.32 -17.16
N VAL A 127 -17.31 13.78 -18.38
CA VAL A 127 -16.91 14.53 -19.60
C VAL A 127 -17.86 15.70 -19.84
N LEU A 128 -19.17 15.49 -19.71
CA LEU A 128 -20.16 16.56 -19.90
C LEU A 128 -20.00 17.68 -18.85
N ALA A 129 -19.77 17.33 -17.58
CA ALA A 129 -19.49 18.28 -16.51
C ALA A 129 -18.17 19.05 -16.74
N GLY A 130 -17.12 18.36 -17.18
CA GLY A 130 -15.83 18.99 -17.53
C GLY A 130 -15.94 19.98 -18.69
N VAL A 131 -16.69 19.64 -19.74
CA VAL A 131 -16.96 20.55 -20.87
C VAL A 131 -17.74 21.79 -20.41
N CYS A 132 -18.73 21.63 -19.53
CA CYS A 132 -19.44 22.76 -18.93
C CYS A 132 -18.53 23.65 -18.06
N ALA A 133 -17.62 23.06 -17.28
CA ALA A 133 -16.68 23.80 -16.44
C ALA A 133 -15.67 24.62 -17.27
N VAL A 134 -15.09 24.04 -18.33
CA VAL A 134 -14.20 24.77 -19.26
C VAL A 134 -14.96 25.92 -19.96
N SER A 135 -16.24 25.74 -20.25
CA SER A 135 -17.07 26.77 -20.91
C SER A 135 -17.43 27.97 -20.01
N SER A 136 -17.23 27.89 -18.70
CA SER A 136 -17.51 29.00 -17.77
C SER A 136 -16.29 29.87 -17.43
N MET A 137 -15.08 29.49 -17.86
CA MET A 137 -13.83 30.20 -17.60
C MET A 137 -13.62 31.40 -18.54
N GLY A 138 -14.56 32.35 -18.52
CA GLY A 138 -14.44 33.62 -19.24
C GLY A 138 -13.33 34.51 -18.64
N LEU A 139 -12.49 35.11 -19.49
CA LEU A 139 -11.40 35.97 -19.05
C LEU A 139 -11.94 37.21 -18.29
N PRO A 140 -11.39 37.57 -17.11
CA PRO A 140 -11.68 38.83 -16.46
C PRO A 140 -11.28 40.02 -17.35
N ARG A 141 -12.28 40.71 -17.88
CA ARG A 141 -12.10 41.93 -18.68
C ARG A 141 -11.77 43.09 -17.73
N ALA A 142 -10.63 43.74 -17.93
CA ALA A 142 -10.25 44.91 -17.15
C ALA A 142 -11.32 46.02 -17.29
N ALA A 143 -11.74 46.58 -16.15
CA ALA A 143 -12.64 47.72 -16.06
C ALA A 143 -12.02 48.77 -15.13
N SER A 144 -12.07 50.03 -15.56
CA SER A 144 -11.39 51.17 -14.93
C SER A 144 -12.18 51.73 -13.75
N ALA A 145 -11.46 52.44 -12.86
CA ALA A 145 -12.08 53.22 -11.80
C ALA A 145 -12.70 54.51 -12.35
N GLU A 146 -13.90 54.83 -11.87
CA GLU A 146 -14.50 56.16 -11.84
C GLU A 146 -15.45 56.20 -10.64
N GLY A 147 -15.72 57.38 -10.07
CA GLY A 147 -16.46 57.47 -8.80
C GLY A 147 -17.36 58.71 -8.71
N SER A 148 -18.39 58.63 -7.86
CA SER A 148 -19.26 59.75 -7.53
C SER A 148 -19.76 59.66 -6.09
N SER A 149 -19.90 60.82 -5.44
CA SER A 149 -20.35 60.98 -4.05
C SER A 149 -21.87 60.97 -3.89
N SER A 150 -22.40 60.62 -2.70
CA SER A 150 -22.92 61.63 -1.75
C SER A 150 -23.79 61.07 -0.61
N SER A 151 -23.94 61.90 0.44
CA SER A 151 -24.91 61.85 1.54
C SER A 151 -24.69 60.86 2.70
N GLU A 152 -25.12 61.29 3.88
CA GLU A 152 -24.86 60.70 5.20
C GLU A 152 -26.19 60.31 5.87
N HIS A 153 -26.19 59.40 6.86
CA HIS A 153 -26.98 59.60 8.09
C HIS A 153 -26.60 58.71 9.28
N SER A 154 -26.63 59.33 10.46
CA SER A 154 -26.93 58.79 11.80
C SER A 154 -26.15 57.59 12.39
N THR A 155 -25.23 57.97 13.28
CA THR A 155 -24.63 57.23 14.41
C THR A 155 -25.43 56.10 15.08
N ALA A 156 -24.75 54.97 15.33
CA ALA A 156 -24.88 54.17 16.57
C ALA A 156 -23.55 53.45 16.85
N ALA A 157 -23.12 53.34 18.11
CA ALA A 157 -21.78 52.86 18.47
C ALA A 157 -21.73 51.36 18.83
N VAL A 158 -20.84 50.61 18.19
CA VAL A 158 -20.38 49.27 18.62
C VAL A 158 -18.85 49.25 18.56
N ARG A 159 -18.21 48.59 19.54
CA ARG A 159 -16.75 48.58 19.70
C ARG A 159 -16.06 47.73 18.62
N THR A 160 -15.14 48.33 17.88
CA THR A 160 -14.17 47.59 17.07
C THR A 160 -13.23 46.83 18.00
N VAL A 161 -13.07 45.52 17.77
CA VAL A 161 -12.00 44.70 18.36
C VAL A 161 -11.30 44.00 17.20
N GLU A 162 -10.02 44.31 17.02
CA GLU A 162 -9.20 43.71 15.97
C GLU A 162 -9.01 42.21 16.24
N ARG A 163 -9.35 41.37 15.26
CA ARG A 163 -9.03 39.94 15.29
C ARG A 163 -7.71 39.71 14.56
N ASN A 164 -6.62 39.67 15.30
CA ASN A 164 -5.39 39.07 14.80
C ASN A 164 -5.60 37.56 14.57
N THR A 165 -5.30 37.09 13.36
CA THR A 165 -5.35 35.69 12.96
C THR A 165 -3.95 35.07 13.05
N ALA A 166 -3.64 34.43 14.18
CA ALA A 166 -2.50 33.54 14.37
C ALA A 166 -2.86 32.51 15.45
N GLY A 167 -2.60 31.22 15.23
CA GLY A 167 -3.18 30.18 16.08
C GLY A 167 -2.69 28.75 15.87
N VAL A 168 -1.38 28.53 15.72
CA VAL A 168 -0.79 27.19 15.88
C VAL A 168 -0.56 26.94 17.39
N PRO A 169 -1.05 25.83 17.99
CA PRO A 169 -0.94 25.62 19.43
C PRO A 169 0.43 25.05 19.85
N GLU A 170 1.22 25.87 20.54
CA GLU A 170 2.42 25.41 21.27
C GLU A 170 2.01 24.66 22.56
N TYR A 171 2.59 23.49 22.82
CA TYR A 171 2.42 22.77 24.09
C TYR A 171 3.75 22.58 24.84
N SER A 172 4.04 23.54 25.72
CA SER A 172 5.21 23.50 26.62
C SER A 172 4.77 23.25 28.07
N MET A 173 5.04 22.05 28.59
CA MET A 173 4.89 21.78 30.03
C MET A 173 6.07 22.38 30.80
N ARG A 174 5.86 23.55 31.41
CA ARG A 174 6.84 24.15 32.33
C ARG A 174 6.27 24.35 33.73
N SER A 175 6.94 23.78 34.72
CA SER A 175 6.63 23.99 36.14
C SER A 175 6.94 25.42 36.59
N LYS A 176 6.19 25.93 37.57
CA LYS A 176 6.33 27.30 38.08
C LYS A 176 7.57 27.46 38.96
N GLY A 177 8.69 27.84 38.34
CA GLY A 177 9.81 28.52 39.01
C GLY A 177 9.72 30.04 38.83
N PRO A 178 10.38 30.85 39.68
CA PRO A 178 10.39 32.30 39.53
C PRO A 178 11.07 32.73 38.23
N VAL A 179 10.49 33.73 37.57
CA VAL A 179 10.91 34.19 36.23
C VAL A 179 12.13 35.10 36.34
N ALA A 180 13.20 34.74 35.62
CA ALA A 180 14.24 35.69 35.20
C ALA A 180 13.91 36.12 33.76
N ASP A 181 13.98 37.42 33.51
CA ASP A 181 13.57 38.03 32.24
C ASP A 181 14.58 37.77 31.12
N ILE A 182 14.10 37.22 30.00
CA ILE A 182 14.82 37.14 28.71
C ILE A 182 13.81 37.42 27.58
N ALA A 183 13.31 38.65 27.52
CA ALA A 183 12.63 39.16 26.34
C ALA A 183 13.57 39.19 25.10
N GLY A 184 12.99 39.07 23.90
CA GLY A 184 13.66 39.52 22.67
C GLY A 184 14.55 38.52 21.92
N LYS A 185 14.30 37.21 22.01
CA LYS A 185 14.73 36.27 20.96
C LYS A 185 13.55 35.89 20.07
N GLU A 186 13.68 36.19 18.78
CA GLU A 186 12.93 35.48 17.74
C GLU A 186 13.22 33.97 17.83
N PRO A 187 12.27 33.09 17.45
CA PRO A 187 12.57 31.67 17.34
C PRO A 187 13.73 31.47 16.35
N PRO A 188 14.68 30.57 16.61
CA PRO A 188 15.74 30.28 15.65
C PRO A 188 15.11 29.82 14.33
N PRO A 189 15.75 30.12 13.17
CA PRO A 189 15.26 29.64 11.89
C PRO A 189 15.18 28.10 11.89
N PRO A 190 14.28 27.48 11.09
CA PRO A 190 14.12 26.04 11.03
C PRO A 190 15.48 25.34 10.89
N ALA A 191 15.82 24.56 11.90
CA ALA A 191 17.08 23.85 11.99
C ALA A 191 16.84 22.37 11.72
N ILE A 192 17.78 21.73 11.03
CA ILE A 192 17.77 20.28 10.82
C ILE A 192 18.01 19.61 12.17
N ASP A 193 17.03 18.86 12.68
CA ASP A 193 17.20 18.02 13.85
C ASP A 193 17.83 16.68 13.44
N ALA A 194 18.88 16.27 14.16
CA ALA A 194 19.65 15.08 13.84
C ALA A 194 18.94 13.77 14.21
N ALA A 195 18.07 13.77 15.23
CA ALA A 195 17.27 12.61 15.62
C ALA A 195 16.09 12.40 14.67
N ASP A 196 15.40 13.49 14.30
CA ASP A 196 14.33 13.46 13.28
C ASP A 196 14.89 12.97 11.93
N THR A 197 16.03 13.53 11.51
CA THR A 197 16.73 13.13 10.28
C THR A 197 17.15 11.65 10.32
N ALA A 198 17.72 11.18 11.43
CA ALA A 198 18.09 9.76 11.59
C ALA A 198 16.86 8.83 11.59
N TRP A 199 15.75 9.27 12.20
CA TRP A 199 14.49 8.52 12.23
C TRP A 199 13.86 8.40 10.85
N VAL A 200 13.79 9.49 10.07
CA VAL A 200 13.19 9.48 8.73
C VAL A 200 14.09 8.79 7.70
N LEU A 201 15.43 8.86 7.83
CA LEU A 201 16.36 8.01 7.08
C LEU A 201 16.09 6.51 7.32
N THR A 202 15.97 6.12 8.60
CA THR A 202 15.66 4.74 8.98
C THR A 202 14.27 4.31 8.47
N SER A 203 13.29 5.19 8.58
CA SER A 203 11.92 4.97 8.11
C SER A 203 11.84 4.79 6.60
N THR A 204 12.60 5.59 5.83
CA THR A 204 12.72 5.46 4.36
C THR A 204 13.25 4.08 3.97
N ALA A 205 14.31 3.59 4.65
CA ALA A 205 14.84 2.25 4.41
C ALA A 205 13.82 1.15 4.77
N LEU A 206 13.07 1.32 5.87
CA LEU A 206 12.01 0.39 6.30
C LEU A 206 10.85 0.32 5.30
N VAL A 207 10.39 1.43 4.74
CA VAL A 207 9.32 1.43 3.72
C VAL A 207 9.81 0.88 2.37
N LEU A 208 11.04 1.19 1.96
CA LEU A 208 11.61 0.55 0.76
C LEU A 208 11.69 -0.99 0.93
N PHE A 209 12.04 -1.46 2.13
CA PHE A 209 12.06 -2.88 2.48
C PHE A 209 10.66 -3.55 2.45
N MET A 210 9.57 -2.79 2.68
CA MET A 210 8.21 -3.27 2.44
C MET A 210 8.00 -3.68 0.98
N THR A 211 8.61 -2.98 0.01
CA THR A 211 8.52 -3.38 -1.40
C THR A 211 9.56 -4.44 -1.74
N LEU A 212 10.82 -4.18 -1.37
CA LEU A 212 12.01 -4.91 -1.79
C LEU A 212 12.74 -5.49 -0.56
N PRO A 213 12.44 -6.73 -0.13
CA PRO A 213 11.65 -7.75 -0.83
C PRO A 213 10.27 -8.04 -0.25
N GLY A 214 9.80 -7.38 0.82
CA GLY A 214 8.65 -7.83 1.63
C GLY A 214 7.40 -8.22 0.84
N LEU A 215 6.83 -7.26 0.09
CA LEU A 215 5.66 -7.46 -0.76
C LEU A 215 5.91 -8.46 -1.89
N SER A 216 7.09 -8.37 -2.50
CA SER A 216 7.47 -9.28 -3.58
C SER A 216 7.53 -10.73 -3.10
N MET A 217 8.01 -11.00 -1.88
CA MET A 217 7.98 -12.32 -1.23
C MET A 217 6.56 -12.73 -0.81
N PHE A 218 5.79 -11.78 -0.26
CA PHE A 218 4.39 -12.01 0.15
C PHE A 218 3.57 -12.57 -1.01
N TYR A 219 3.54 -11.85 -2.15
CA TYR A 219 2.83 -12.29 -3.36
C TYR A 219 3.52 -13.46 -4.07
N ALA A 220 4.86 -13.51 -4.11
CA ALA A 220 5.57 -14.63 -4.75
C ALA A 220 5.19 -15.98 -4.14
N GLY A 221 5.09 -16.08 -2.80
CA GLY A 221 4.73 -17.35 -2.14
C GLY A 221 3.31 -17.84 -2.46
N LEU A 222 2.42 -16.93 -2.87
CA LEU A 222 1.03 -17.21 -3.23
C LEU A 222 0.81 -17.56 -4.71
N VAL A 223 1.60 -17.01 -5.63
CA VAL A 223 1.51 -17.37 -7.06
C VAL A 223 2.06 -18.78 -7.34
N LYS A 224 1.65 -19.36 -8.46
CA LYS A 224 2.15 -20.67 -8.93
C LYS A 224 3.66 -20.54 -9.25
N GLN A 225 4.45 -21.56 -8.93
CA GLN A 225 5.93 -21.55 -8.98
C GLN A 225 6.52 -20.92 -10.26
N LYS A 226 5.94 -21.20 -11.44
CA LYS A 226 6.35 -20.65 -12.74
C LYS A 226 6.28 -19.11 -12.85
N ASN A 227 5.47 -18.47 -12.01
CA ASN A 227 5.19 -17.03 -12.02
C ASN A 227 5.96 -16.25 -10.94
N VAL A 228 6.68 -16.95 -10.06
CA VAL A 228 7.43 -16.37 -8.92
C VAL A 228 8.39 -15.26 -9.36
N LEU A 229 9.23 -15.55 -10.36
CA LEU A 229 10.17 -14.56 -10.92
C LEU A 229 9.45 -13.34 -11.49
N SER A 230 8.23 -13.50 -12.02
CA SER A 230 7.44 -12.37 -12.53
C SER A 230 6.93 -11.46 -11.40
N MET A 231 6.71 -11.94 -10.18
CA MET A 231 6.32 -11.08 -9.06
C MET A 231 7.50 -10.20 -8.63
N PHE A 232 8.67 -10.80 -8.41
CA PHE A 232 9.91 -10.06 -8.11
C PHE A 232 10.25 -9.05 -9.21
N MET A 233 10.22 -9.45 -10.48
CA MET A 233 10.53 -8.55 -11.61
C MET A 233 9.53 -7.39 -11.72
N GLN A 234 8.23 -7.60 -11.45
CA GLN A 234 7.25 -6.52 -11.48
C GLN A 234 7.47 -5.54 -10.32
N CYS A 235 7.60 -6.00 -9.06
CA CYS A 235 7.85 -5.12 -7.92
C CYS A 235 9.17 -4.34 -8.06
N PHE A 236 10.24 -4.98 -8.54
CA PHE A 236 11.54 -4.32 -8.76
C PHE A 236 11.48 -3.27 -9.88
N THR A 237 10.81 -3.58 -11.00
CA THR A 237 10.70 -2.61 -12.10
C THR A 237 9.77 -1.45 -11.75
N ILE A 238 8.69 -1.69 -10.99
CA ILE A 238 7.83 -0.63 -10.46
C ILE A 238 8.64 0.31 -9.56
N ALA A 239 9.49 -0.21 -8.68
CA ALA A 239 10.38 0.63 -7.87
C ALA A 239 11.28 1.53 -8.75
N CYS A 240 11.95 0.97 -9.76
CA CYS A 240 12.77 1.77 -10.67
C CYS A 240 11.97 2.82 -11.46
N VAL A 241 10.80 2.45 -12.00
CA VAL A 241 9.95 3.36 -12.78
C VAL A 241 9.41 4.49 -11.89
N MET A 242 8.90 4.17 -10.71
CA MET A 242 8.36 5.15 -9.78
C MET A 242 9.45 6.08 -9.22
N THR A 243 10.64 5.59 -8.90
CA THR A 243 11.80 6.44 -8.54
C THR A 243 12.10 7.47 -9.63
N ILE A 244 12.16 7.06 -10.90
CA ILE A 244 12.46 7.98 -12.00
C ILE A 244 11.30 8.98 -12.19
N MET A 245 10.04 8.53 -12.23
CA MET A 245 8.89 9.43 -12.39
C MET A 245 8.77 10.45 -11.24
N TRP A 246 8.98 10.00 -10.00
CA TRP A 246 9.00 10.85 -8.81
C TRP A 246 10.08 11.92 -8.89
N THR A 247 11.29 11.54 -9.32
CA THR A 247 12.43 12.45 -9.51
C THR A 247 12.17 13.48 -10.61
N VAL A 248 11.64 13.08 -11.77
CA VAL A 248 11.44 13.99 -12.90
C VAL A 248 10.33 14.99 -12.63
N PHE A 249 9.15 14.54 -12.16
CA PHE A 249 8.01 15.43 -11.96
C PHE A 249 7.05 15.04 -10.81
N GLY A 250 7.00 13.77 -10.40
CA GLY A 250 6.01 13.28 -9.44
C GLY A 250 6.07 13.97 -8.09
N TYR A 251 7.28 14.25 -7.58
CA TYR A 251 7.45 15.04 -6.35
C TYR A 251 6.87 16.45 -6.48
N SER A 252 7.04 17.10 -7.63
CA SER A 252 6.46 18.42 -7.90
C SER A 252 4.93 18.35 -7.96
N MET A 253 4.38 17.39 -8.71
CA MET A 253 2.93 17.18 -8.81
C MET A 253 2.26 16.79 -7.48
N SER A 254 3.03 16.31 -6.49
CA SER A 254 2.54 16.00 -5.15
C SER A 254 2.80 17.11 -4.12
N PHE A 255 3.98 17.72 -4.09
CA PHE A 255 4.43 18.62 -3.00
C PHE A 255 4.83 20.04 -3.44
N SER A 256 4.57 20.43 -4.69
CA SER A 256 4.54 21.84 -5.06
C SER A 256 3.35 22.54 -4.42
N THR A 257 3.60 23.62 -3.67
CA THR A 257 2.56 24.49 -3.09
C THR A 257 2.35 25.79 -3.87
N ALA A 258 2.99 25.94 -5.04
CA ALA A 258 2.94 27.16 -5.83
C ALA A 258 1.52 27.43 -6.37
N GLY A 259 0.94 28.57 -5.98
CA GLY A 259 -0.40 28.97 -6.39
C GLY A 259 -1.54 28.30 -5.62
N MET A 260 -1.26 27.69 -4.46
CA MET A 260 -2.25 27.30 -3.45
C MET A 260 -2.49 28.46 -2.47
N THR A 261 -3.65 28.45 -1.80
CA THR A 261 -3.97 29.35 -0.67
C THR A 261 -5.01 28.67 0.20
N GLU A 262 -4.79 28.65 1.52
CA GLU A 262 -5.67 27.99 2.50
C GLU A 262 -7.12 28.52 2.41
N GLY A 263 -8.08 27.59 2.30
CA GLY A 263 -9.50 27.89 2.14
C GLY A 263 -9.92 28.35 0.73
N VAL A 264 -9.00 28.40 -0.24
CA VAL A 264 -9.26 28.85 -1.61
C VAL A 264 -9.01 27.73 -2.61
N THR A 265 -10.08 27.00 -2.97
CA THR A 265 -10.02 25.93 -3.97
C THR A 265 -9.66 26.48 -5.35
N THR A 266 -8.49 26.11 -5.86
CA THR A 266 -8.04 26.38 -7.24
C THR A 266 -7.70 25.07 -7.96
N VAL A 267 -7.25 25.11 -9.22
CA VAL A 267 -6.68 23.92 -9.88
C VAL A 267 -5.49 23.37 -9.11
N ASN A 268 -4.67 24.25 -8.52
CA ASN A 268 -3.52 23.88 -7.70
C ASN A 268 -3.91 23.28 -6.34
N SER A 269 -5.20 23.22 -5.97
CA SER A 269 -5.67 22.47 -4.80
C SER A 269 -5.85 20.98 -5.08
N PHE A 270 -5.88 20.59 -6.36
CA PHE A 270 -6.07 19.21 -6.81
C PHE A 270 -4.78 18.54 -7.30
N ILE A 271 -3.79 19.34 -7.72
CA ILE A 271 -2.53 18.85 -8.27
C ILE A 271 -1.43 19.92 -8.12
N GLY A 272 -0.23 19.52 -7.73
CA GLY A 272 0.91 20.43 -7.59
C GLY A 272 1.42 20.93 -8.94
N SER A 273 2.05 22.12 -8.93
CA SER A 273 2.69 22.68 -10.11
C SER A 273 4.01 21.97 -10.48
N LEU A 274 4.69 22.44 -11.52
CA LEU A 274 5.93 21.88 -12.05
C LEU A 274 7.20 22.68 -11.68
N ASP A 275 7.14 23.53 -10.64
CA ASP A 275 8.27 24.34 -10.16
C ASP A 275 9.41 23.51 -9.53
N LYS A 276 9.12 22.33 -8.97
CA LYS A 276 10.07 21.39 -8.35
C LYS A 276 10.46 20.22 -9.27
N VAL A 277 10.21 20.33 -10.58
CA VAL A 277 10.66 19.35 -11.59
C VAL A 277 12.16 19.09 -11.48
N MET A 278 12.59 17.84 -11.56
CA MET A 278 13.99 17.42 -11.37
C MET A 278 14.64 17.93 -10.07
N LEU A 279 13.84 18.08 -8.99
CA LEU A 279 14.25 18.69 -7.72
C LEU A 279 14.72 20.15 -7.82
N ALA A 280 14.22 20.91 -8.81
CA ALA A 280 14.47 22.35 -8.90
C ALA A 280 14.09 23.08 -7.60
N GLY A 281 14.97 23.97 -7.14
CA GLY A 281 14.85 24.69 -5.87
C GLY A 281 15.16 23.87 -4.61
N VAL A 282 15.35 22.55 -4.72
CA VAL A 282 15.74 21.70 -3.58
C VAL A 282 17.26 21.68 -3.46
N THR A 283 17.78 22.02 -2.28
CA THR A 283 19.21 22.18 -1.99
C THR A 283 19.55 21.54 -0.64
N ASP A 284 20.83 21.45 -0.31
CA ASP A 284 21.29 20.97 1.01
C ASP A 284 20.78 21.84 2.19
N GLY A 285 20.34 23.07 1.91
CA GLY A 285 19.72 23.98 2.88
C GLY A 285 18.18 24.03 2.83
N SER A 286 17.53 23.26 1.95
CA SER A 286 16.06 23.21 1.86
C SER A 286 15.50 22.25 2.93
N ILE A 287 14.48 22.68 3.67
CA ILE A 287 13.98 22.01 4.88
C ILE A 287 12.45 21.85 4.80
N VAL A 288 11.96 20.68 5.24
CA VAL A 288 10.54 20.40 5.49
C VAL A 288 10.38 20.07 6.97
N GLY A 289 9.69 20.93 7.72
CA GLY A 289 9.60 20.81 9.18
C GLY A 289 10.98 20.94 9.85
N THR A 290 11.51 19.81 10.34
CA THR A 290 12.82 19.69 11.02
C THR A 290 13.82 18.82 10.25
N ILE A 291 13.49 18.38 9.02
CA ILE A 291 14.34 17.48 8.21
C ILE A 291 14.69 18.11 6.84
N PRO A 292 15.78 17.66 6.17
CA PRO A 292 16.09 18.09 4.81
C PRO A 292 14.96 17.76 3.83
N GLU A 293 14.64 18.66 2.90
CA GLU A 293 13.63 18.41 1.86
C GLU A 293 14.01 17.24 0.96
N SER A 294 15.31 17.04 0.71
CA SER A 294 15.85 15.88 -0.02
C SER A 294 15.60 14.54 0.71
N LEU A 295 15.46 14.56 2.04
CA LEU A 295 15.05 13.39 2.83
C LEU A 295 13.53 13.19 2.78
N TRP A 296 12.73 14.26 2.87
CA TRP A 296 11.27 14.18 2.68
C TRP A 296 10.90 13.63 1.30
N PHE A 297 11.58 14.10 0.24
CA PHE A 297 11.51 13.56 -1.11
C PHE A 297 11.78 12.05 -1.16
N CYS A 298 12.86 11.58 -0.52
CA CYS A 298 13.22 10.16 -0.46
C CYS A 298 12.19 9.34 0.32
N PHE A 299 11.70 9.84 1.45
CA PHE A 299 10.68 9.18 2.27
C PHE A 299 9.39 8.99 1.45
N GLN A 300 8.84 10.07 0.91
CA GLN A 300 7.61 10.04 0.12
C GLN A 300 7.73 9.25 -1.19
N MET A 301 8.92 9.18 -1.79
CA MET A 301 9.19 8.29 -2.93
C MET A 301 8.84 6.83 -2.62
N THR A 302 9.10 6.37 -1.39
CA THR A 302 8.84 4.96 -1.03
C THR A 302 7.35 4.63 -0.93
N PHE A 303 6.50 5.61 -0.61
CA PHE A 303 5.04 5.51 -0.70
C PHE A 303 4.59 5.47 -2.17
N ALA A 304 5.20 6.30 -3.02
CA ALA A 304 4.98 6.27 -4.47
C ALA A 304 5.42 4.93 -5.12
N ILE A 305 6.41 4.24 -4.54
CA ILE A 305 6.87 2.92 -4.99
C ILE A 305 5.91 1.80 -4.55
N ILE A 306 5.57 1.72 -3.25
CA ILE A 306 4.77 0.60 -2.72
C ILE A 306 3.34 0.61 -3.26
N THR A 307 2.74 1.78 -3.46
CA THR A 307 1.31 1.92 -3.86
C THR A 307 0.96 1.16 -5.15
N PRO A 308 1.57 1.46 -6.32
CA PRO A 308 1.35 0.66 -7.53
C PRO A 308 1.90 -0.77 -7.41
N ALA A 309 2.87 -1.05 -6.53
CA ALA A 309 3.35 -2.41 -6.31
C ALA A 309 2.31 -3.31 -5.64
N LEU A 310 1.45 -2.79 -4.75
CA LEU A 310 0.29 -3.54 -4.19
C LEU A 310 -0.60 -4.09 -5.31
N MET A 311 -0.83 -3.31 -6.36
CA MET A 311 -1.71 -3.69 -7.47
C MET A 311 -1.28 -4.97 -8.19
N VAL A 312 0.02 -5.27 -8.21
CA VAL A 312 0.59 -6.49 -8.82
C VAL A 312 -0.10 -7.75 -8.29
N GLY A 313 -0.51 -7.75 -7.03
CA GLY A 313 -1.18 -8.88 -6.40
C GLY A 313 -2.48 -9.28 -7.10
N ALA A 314 -3.33 -8.33 -7.48
CA ALA A 314 -4.58 -8.58 -8.19
C ALA A 314 -4.35 -8.90 -9.68
N MET A 315 -3.38 -8.23 -10.30
CA MET A 315 -3.00 -8.39 -11.70
C MET A 315 -2.18 -9.67 -11.97
N ALA A 316 -1.81 -10.41 -10.91
CA ALA A 316 -1.02 -11.62 -10.97
C ALA A 316 -1.61 -12.69 -11.91
N GLU A 317 -0.71 -13.37 -12.62
CA GLU A 317 -0.97 -14.45 -13.58
C GLU A 317 -1.84 -14.11 -14.82
N ARG A 318 -2.33 -12.86 -14.97
CA ARG A 318 -3.28 -12.52 -16.05
C ARG A 318 -2.89 -11.37 -16.99
N MET A 319 -2.08 -10.40 -16.53
CA MET A 319 -1.67 -9.25 -17.36
C MET A 319 -0.28 -9.41 -17.97
N LYS A 320 -0.10 -8.85 -19.18
CA LYS A 320 1.23 -8.72 -19.81
C LYS A 320 2.07 -7.72 -19.01
N PHE A 321 3.36 -8.01 -18.83
CA PHE A 321 4.28 -7.13 -18.11
C PHE A 321 4.25 -5.67 -18.59
N SER A 322 4.29 -5.44 -19.90
CA SER A 322 4.21 -4.10 -20.49
C SER A 322 2.87 -3.39 -20.25
N ALA A 323 1.76 -4.13 -20.12
CA ALA A 323 0.47 -3.57 -19.76
C ALA A 323 0.42 -3.17 -18.28
N VAL A 324 1.06 -3.94 -17.38
CA VAL A 324 1.22 -3.56 -15.97
C VAL A 324 2.09 -2.31 -15.85
N MET A 325 3.22 -2.22 -16.56
CA MET A 325 4.07 -1.02 -16.51
C MET A 325 3.34 0.22 -17.05
N LEU A 326 2.63 0.11 -18.19
CA LEU A 326 1.85 1.22 -18.73
C LEU A 326 0.72 1.65 -17.78
N PHE A 327 0.00 0.70 -17.21
CA PHE A 327 -1.05 1.00 -16.23
C PHE A 327 -0.47 1.73 -15.00
N VAL A 328 0.66 1.27 -14.46
CA VAL A 328 1.34 1.91 -13.32
C VAL A 328 1.78 3.33 -13.64
N VAL A 329 2.35 3.57 -14.83
CA VAL A 329 2.74 4.93 -15.28
C VAL A 329 1.53 5.85 -15.37
N LEU A 330 0.40 5.38 -15.92
CA LEU A 330 -0.82 6.17 -16.02
C LEU A 330 -1.42 6.43 -14.62
N PHE A 331 -1.61 5.39 -13.81
CA PHE A 331 -2.08 5.47 -12.42
C PHE A 331 -1.24 6.45 -11.58
N ALA A 332 0.08 6.45 -11.74
CA ALA A 332 0.96 7.37 -11.05
C ALA A 332 0.63 8.83 -11.37
N ILE A 333 0.55 9.16 -12.66
CA ILE A 333 0.30 10.51 -13.18
C ILE A 333 -1.11 10.99 -12.83
N THR A 334 -2.13 10.14 -13.01
CA THR A 334 -3.54 10.56 -13.01
C THR A 334 -4.27 10.27 -11.70
N ILE A 335 -3.78 9.37 -10.85
CA ILE A 335 -4.45 8.99 -9.59
C ILE A 335 -3.54 9.25 -8.40
N TYR A 336 -2.32 8.70 -8.39
CA TYR A 336 -1.47 8.75 -7.19
C TYR A 336 -0.95 10.16 -6.90
N PHE A 337 -0.33 10.86 -7.87
CA PHE A 337 0.21 12.20 -7.59
C PHE A 337 -0.88 13.21 -7.18
N PRO A 338 -2.07 13.26 -7.84
CA PRO A 338 -3.20 14.09 -7.38
C PRO A 338 -3.77 13.67 -6.01
N ALA A 339 -3.95 12.37 -5.73
CA ALA A 339 -4.47 11.92 -4.44
C ALA A 339 -3.51 12.24 -3.28
N CYS A 340 -2.20 12.01 -3.51
CA CYS A 340 -1.13 12.42 -2.60
C CYS A 340 -1.13 13.94 -2.39
N HIS A 341 -1.26 14.72 -3.47
CA HIS A 341 -1.32 16.18 -3.39
C HIS A 341 -2.50 16.68 -2.55
N MET A 342 -3.73 16.30 -2.91
CA MET A 342 -4.95 16.79 -2.25
C MET A 342 -4.96 16.57 -0.74
N ILE A 343 -4.29 15.52 -0.26
CA ILE A 343 -4.32 15.07 1.15
C ILE A 343 -3.05 15.49 1.91
N TRP A 344 -1.87 15.52 1.27
CA TRP A 344 -0.58 15.72 1.96
C TRP A 344 0.22 16.97 1.55
N ALA A 345 -0.19 17.74 0.53
CA ALA A 345 0.55 18.96 0.16
C ALA A 345 0.48 20.09 1.19
N GLY A 346 -0.47 20.02 2.14
CA GLY A 346 -0.66 21.01 3.20
C GLY A 346 -1.77 22.03 2.89
N PRO A 347 -1.78 23.18 3.59
CA PRO A 347 -2.81 24.20 3.47
C PRO A 347 -3.00 24.71 2.03
N GLY A 348 -4.25 24.78 1.59
CA GLY A 348 -4.67 25.05 0.21
C GLY A 348 -4.94 23.79 -0.62
N ALA A 349 -4.67 22.59 -0.11
CA ALA A 349 -4.95 21.32 -0.79
C ALA A 349 -6.36 20.83 -0.48
N TYR A 350 -7.06 20.28 -1.48
CA TYR A 350 -8.52 20.12 -1.42
C TYR A 350 -9.03 19.27 -0.23
N PHE A 351 -8.36 18.17 0.10
CA PHE A 351 -8.73 17.32 1.25
C PHE A 351 -8.04 17.74 2.55
N ALA A 352 -6.86 18.35 2.50
CA ALA A 352 -6.20 18.93 3.67
C ALA A 352 -7.04 20.07 4.30
N ASP A 353 -7.56 20.99 3.48
CA ASP A 353 -8.40 22.11 3.92
C ASP A 353 -9.78 21.66 4.44
N MET A 354 -10.25 20.47 4.03
CA MET A 354 -11.43 19.84 4.64
C MET A 354 -11.13 19.11 5.95
N GLY A 355 -9.87 19.07 6.40
CA GLY A 355 -9.45 18.39 7.62
C GLY A 355 -9.48 16.87 7.52
N VAL A 356 -9.17 16.28 6.36
CA VAL A 356 -9.14 14.83 6.19
C VAL A 356 -8.00 14.20 6.99
N LEU A 357 -8.35 13.26 7.85
CA LEU A 357 -7.43 12.46 8.65
C LEU A 357 -6.96 11.24 7.86
N ASP A 358 -5.84 11.37 7.14
CA ASP A 358 -5.12 10.24 6.55
C ASP A 358 -3.62 10.34 6.82
N PHE A 359 -3.20 9.80 7.98
CA PHE A 359 -1.84 9.97 8.51
C PHE A 359 -0.73 9.33 7.66
N ALA A 360 -1.01 8.20 6.99
CA ALA A 360 -0.01 7.44 6.25
C ALA A 360 -0.55 6.70 5.00
N GLY A 361 -1.81 6.90 4.60
CA GLY A 361 -2.29 6.48 3.27
C GLY A 361 -3.42 5.46 3.25
N GLY A 362 -4.37 5.50 4.19
CA GLY A 362 -5.64 4.77 4.07
C GLY A 362 -6.38 5.11 2.78
N ILE A 363 -6.39 6.39 2.40
CA ILE A 363 -6.89 6.87 1.10
C ILE A 363 -5.75 6.83 0.08
N VAL A 364 -4.66 7.56 0.32
CA VAL A 364 -3.61 7.83 -0.69
C VAL A 364 -2.95 6.57 -1.23
N VAL A 365 -2.77 5.54 -0.40
CA VAL A 365 -2.08 4.29 -0.74
C VAL A 365 -3.06 3.12 -0.87
N HIS A 366 -3.85 2.84 0.16
CA HIS A 366 -4.62 1.60 0.23
C HIS A 366 -5.89 1.63 -0.62
N ILE A 367 -6.72 2.69 -0.54
CA ILE A 367 -7.93 2.80 -1.38
C ILE A 367 -7.56 3.00 -2.86
N THR A 368 -6.62 3.89 -3.19
CA THR A 368 -6.24 4.14 -4.60
C THR A 368 -5.73 2.87 -5.29
N ALA A 369 -4.75 2.19 -4.72
CA ALA A 369 -4.20 0.95 -5.29
C ALA A 369 -5.26 -0.15 -5.38
N ALA A 370 -6.04 -0.35 -4.31
CA ALA A 370 -7.05 -1.40 -4.25
C ALA A 370 -8.18 -1.22 -5.27
N VAL A 371 -8.71 0.01 -5.42
CA VAL A 371 -9.81 0.28 -6.34
C VAL A 371 -9.33 0.25 -7.79
N ALA A 372 -8.14 0.78 -8.07
CA ALA A 372 -7.54 0.66 -9.40
C ALA A 372 -7.26 -0.81 -9.77
N ALA A 373 -6.79 -1.62 -8.79
CA ALA A 373 -6.54 -3.04 -8.95
C ALA A 373 -7.83 -3.84 -9.19
N LEU A 374 -8.93 -3.49 -8.51
CA LEU A 374 -10.25 -4.09 -8.73
C LEU A 374 -10.78 -3.78 -10.14
N VAL A 375 -10.69 -2.53 -10.59
CA VAL A 375 -11.12 -2.17 -11.96
C VAL A 375 -10.28 -2.89 -13.00
N ALA A 376 -8.95 -2.93 -12.85
CA ALA A 376 -8.06 -3.68 -13.73
C ALA A 376 -8.40 -5.17 -13.79
N CYS A 377 -8.67 -5.83 -12.64
CA CYS A 377 -8.96 -7.26 -12.62
C CYS A 377 -10.36 -7.59 -13.20
N ILE A 378 -11.36 -6.72 -13.03
CA ILE A 378 -12.70 -6.86 -13.64
C ILE A 378 -12.65 -6.63 -15.16
N MET A 379 -11.89 -5.63 -15.62
CA MET A 379 -11.81 -5.27 -17.04
C MET A 379 -10.96 -6.24 -17.86
N VAL A 380 -9.88 -6.78 -17.29
CA VAL A 380 -9.14 -7.92 -17.88
C VAL A 380 -9.94 -9.21 -17.80
N GLY A 381 -10.68 -9.41 -16.70
CA GLY A 381 -11.55 -10.56 -16.47
C GLY A 381 -10.89 -11.67 -15.63
N PRO A 382 -11.66 -12.74 -15.33
CA PRO A 382 -11.22 -13.85 -14.50
C PRO A 382 -10.23 -14.78 -15.21
N ARG A 383 -9.33 -15.36 -14.44
CA ARG A 383 -8.36 -16.37 -14.90
C ARG A 383 -9.07 -17.70 -15.16
N LYS A 384 -8.66 -18.40 -16.23
CA LYS A 384 -9.15 -19.74 -16.58
C LYS A 384 -8.92 -20.80 -15.50
N GLN A 385 -7.96 -20.54 -14.60
CA GLN A 385 -7.69 -21.30 -13.38
C GLN A 385 -7.48 -20.27 -12.27
N ASN A 386 -8.58 -19.85 -11.65
CA ASN A 386 -8.62 -18.86 -10.57
C ASN A 386 -8.13 -19.43 -9.23
N GLU A 387 -8.16 -20.76 -9.04
CA GLU A 387 -7.56 -21.41 -7.87
C GLU A 387 -6.07 -21.03 -7.72
N MET A 388 -5.70 -20.67 -6.49
CA MET A 388 -4.37 -20.25 -6.09
C MET A 388 -3.89 -21.08 -4.90
N THR A 389 -3.45 -22.31 -5.18
CA THR A 389 -2.68 -23.10 -4.20
C THR A 389 -1.32 -22.42 -4.00
N PRO A 390 -0.99 -21.89 -2.80
CA PRO A 390 0.27 -21.18 -2.59
C PRO A 390 1.46 -22.13 -2.75
N HIS A 391 2.44 -21.77 -3.60
CA HIS A 391 3.58 -22.65 -3.83
C HIS A 391 4.59 -22.66 -2.67
N ASN A 392 4.61 -21.60 -1.84
CA ASN A 392 5.57 -21.46 -0.73
C ASN A 392 5.01 -20.52 0.36
N LEU A 393 4.15 -21.05 1.23
CA LEU A 393 3.63 -20.33 2.40
C LEU A 393 4.72 -19.75 3.32
N PRO A 394 5.84 -20.43 3.63
CA PRO A 394 6.94 -19.83 4.39
C PRO A 394 7.47 -18.53 3.78
N MET A 395 7.56 -18.42 2.45
CA MET A 395 7.96 -17.18 1.78
C MET A 395 6.89 -16.08 1.90
N THR A 396 5.60 -16.43 1.84
CA THR A 396 4.51 -15.48 2.12
C THR A 396 4.57 -14.97 3.57
N VAL A 397 4.74 -15.85 4.55
CA VAL A 397 4.83 -15.47 5.97
C VAL A 397 6.07 -14.63 6.25
N ALA A 398 7.22 -14.94 5.63
CA ALA A 398 8.42 -14.10 5.69
C ALA A 398 8.15 -12.70 5.09
N GLY A 399 7.49 -12.63 3.92
CA GLY A 399 7.07 -11.36 3.32
C GLY A 399 6.13 -10.54 4.21
N ALA A 400 5.16 -11.19 4.87
CA ALA A 400 4.26 -10.54 5.83
C ALA A 400 5.01 -10.00 7.05
N GLY A 401 6.01 -10.72 7.57
CA GLY A 401 6.89 -10.24 8.64
C GLY A 401 7.73 -9.02 8.22
N MET A 402 8.26 -9.02 6.99
CA MET A 402 8.98 -7.87 6.42
C MET A 402 8.07 -6.65 6.21
N LEU A 403 6.83 -6.88 5.72
CA LEU A 403 5.81 -5.84 5.61
C LEU A 403 5.48 -5.24 6.97
N TRP A 404 5.27 -6.05 8.02
CA TRP A 404 4.99 -5.60 9.38
C TRP A 404 6.14 -4.74 9.95
N VAL A 405 7.38 -5.22 9.88
CA VAL A 405 8.55 -4.47 10.38
C VAL A 405 8.77 -3.18 9.59
N GLY A 406 8.60 -3.22 8.26
CA GLY A 406 8.67 -2.03 7.41
C GLY A 406 7.56 -1.02 7.72
N TRP A 407 6.39 -1.48 8.15
CA TRP A 407 5.25 -0.63 8.50
C TRP A 407 5.50 0.28 9.71
N TYR A 408 6.51 0.00 10.54
CA TYR A 408 6.96 0.94 11.54
C TYR A 408 7.54 2.21 10.90
N GLY A 409 8.35 2.07 9.85
CA GLY A 409 8.82 3.21 9.05
C GLY A 409 7.66 3.89 8.29
N PHE A 410 6.67 3.13 7.85
CA PHE A 410 5.50 3.66 7.14
C PHE A 410 4.64 4.55 8.05
N ASN A 411 4.11 4.00 9.14
CA ASN A 411 3.22 4.75 10.04
C ASN A 411 4.02 5.72 10.92
N ALA A 412 5.01 5.26 11.68
CA ALA A 412 5.71 6.13 12.63
C ALA A 412 6.74 7.07 11.95
N GLY A 413 7.18 6.78 10.72
CA GLY A 413 7.94 7.74 9.90
C GLY A 413 7.08 8.90 9.40
N SER A 414 5.77 8.69 9.18
CA SER A 414 4.83 9.74 8.75
C SER A 414 4.55 10.80 9.83
N ALA A 415 5.06 10.62 11.05
CA ALA A 415 5.17 11.69 12.03
C ALA A 415 6.23 12.76 11.69
N ALA A 416 7.09 12.50 10.68
CA ALA A 416 8.24 13.30 10.24
C ALA A 416 9.32 13.63 11.30
N ALA A 417 9.10 13.26 12.57
CA ALA A 417 9.97 13.55 13.70
C ALA A 417 10.06 12.37 14.68
N ALA A 418 11.17 12.25 15.42
CA ALA A 418 11.48 11.22 16.41
C ALA A 418 10.75 11.45 17.75
N GLY A 419 9.52 11.96 17.71
CA GLY A 419 8.76 12.41 18.88
C GLY A 419 7.71 11.45 19.40
N ALA A 420 6.91 11.91 20.37
CA ALA A 420 5.83 11.13 20.99
C ALA A 420 4.76 10.66 19.98
N ALA A 421 4.54 11.42 18.89
CA ALA A 421 3.66 11.03 17.79
C ALA A 421 4.15 9.76 17.07
N ALA A 422 5.45 9.68 16.73
CA ALA A 422 6.05 8.48 16.16
C ALA A 422 5.98 7.28 17.12
N ALA A 423 6.29 7.51 18.40
CA ALA A 423 6.22 6.46 19.43
C ALA A 423 4.80 5.88 19.58
N MET A 424 3.77 6.73 19.61
CA MET A 424 2.38 6.27 19.67
C MET A 424 1.95 5.58 18.36
N ALA A 425 2.28 6.16 17.20
CA ALA A 425 2.01 5.58 15.89
C ALA A 425 2.61 4.17 15.76
N MET A 426 3.83 3.94 16.25
CA MET A 426 4.47 2.62 16.29
C MET A 426 3.71 1.65 17.20
N ALA A 427 3.31 2.11 18.39
CA ALA A 427 2.55 1.28 19.34
C ALA A 427 1.18 0.86 18.79
N VAL A 428 0.40 1.77 18.22
CA VAL A 428 -0.92 1.43 17.64
C VAL A 428 -0.78 0.58 16.38
N THR A 429 0.30 0.76 15.60
CA THR A 429 0.63 -0.12 14.46
C THR A 429 0.82 -1.56 14.92
N GLN A 430 1.65 -1.78 15.95
CA GLN A 430 1.88 -3.09 16.54
C GLN A 430 0.60 -3.72 17.11
N ILE A 431 -0.22 -2.93 17.83
CA ILE A 431 -1.46 -3.41 18.44
C ILE A 431 -2.49 -3.81 17.38
N SER A 432 -2.73 -3.00 16.36
CA SER A 432 -3.70 -3.31 15.31
C SER A 432 -3.27 -4.51 14.47
N ALA A 433 -1.99 -4.60 14.12
CA ALA A 433 -1.41 -5.75 13.40
C ALA A 433 -1.60 -7.07 14.17
N ALA A 434 -1.25 -7.08 15.45
CA ALA A 434 -1.41 -8.26 16.31
C ALA A 434 -2.90 -8.61 16.51
N THR A 435 -3.76 -7.62 16.67
CA THR A 435 -5.21 -7.84 16.85
C THR A 435 -5.84 -8.42 15.59
N GLY A 436 -5.55 -7.86 14.41
CA GLY A 436 -6.07 -8.39 13.15
C GLY A 436 -5.58 -9.81 12.84
N ALA A 437 -4.31 -10.09 13.13
CA ALA A 437 -3.73 -11.43 13.03
C ALA A 437 -4.44 -12.44 13.94
N LEU A 438 -4.67 -12.08 15.21
CA LEU A 438 -5.35 -12.93 16.19
C LEU A 438 -6.83 -13.14 15.87
N VAL A 439 -7.57 -12.08 15.53
CA VAL A 439 -9.01 -12.16 15.21
C VAL A 439 -9.25 -13.03 13.97
N TRP A 440 -8.43 -12.90 12.92
CA TRP A 440 -8.50 -13.79 11.76
C TRP A 440 -8.16 -15.24 12.14
N SER A 441 -7.10 -15.45 12.93
CA SER A 441 -6.67 -16.78 13.38
C SER A 441 -7.70 -17.50 14.25
N ILE A 442 -8.41 -16.76 15.12
CA ILE A 442 -9.49 -17.27 15.96
C ILE A 442 -10.70 -17.63 15.11
N TRP A 443 -11.06 -16.82 14.11
CA TRP A 443 -12.16 -17.17 13.20
C TRP A 443 -11.81 -18.42 12.37
N ASP A 444 -10.60 -18.53 11.85
CA ASP A 444 -10.12 -19.75 11.18
C ASP A 444 -10.14 -20.97 12.12
N ALA A 445 -9.78 -20.82 13.39
CA ALA A 445 -9.88 -21.89 14.38
C ALA A 445 -11.33 -22.33 14.64
N VAL A 446 -12.28 -21.40 14.66
CA VAL A 446 -13.72 -21.68 14.87
C VAL A 446 -14.38 -22.29 13.63
N GLU A 447 -14.06 -21.81 12.43
CA GLU A 447 -14.73 -22.22 11.18
C GLU A 447 -14.05 -23.42 10.50
N LEU A 448 -12.73 -23.61 10.71
CA LEU A 448 -11.91 -24.66 10.06
C LEU A 448 -11.25 -25.62 11.08
N GLY A 449 -11.54 -25.48 12.37
CA GLY A 449 -10.98 -26.31 13.45
C GLY A 449 -9.51 -26.04 13.81
N LYS A 450 -8.82 -25.15 13.06
CA LYS A 450 -7.43 -24.73 13.33
C LYS A 450 -7.09 -23.40 12.62
N PRO A 451 -6.21 -22.56 13.20
CA PRO A 451 -5.66 -21.38 12.51
C PRO A 451 -4.94 -21.75 11.20
N GLN A 452 -4.98 -20.86 10.21
CA GLN A 452 -4.25 -21.02 8.95
C GLN A 452 -3.03 -20.08 8.89
N SER A 453 -1.89 -20.56 8.39
CA SER A 453 -0.68 -19.73 8.20
C SER A 453 -0.88 -18.58 7.21
N LEU A 454 -1.79 -18.76 6.23
CA LEU A 454 -2.21 -17.66 5.34
C LEU A 454 -3.18 -16.70 6.04
N GLY A 455 -4.11 -17.21 6.86
CA GLY A 455 -5.08 -16.39 7.58
C GLY A 455 -4.43 -15.43 8.58
N ILE A 456 -3.49 -15.92 9.40
CA ILE A 456 -2.73 -15.06 10.33
C ILE A 456 -1.90 -13.99 9.61
N ALA A 457 -1.32 -14.33 8.46
CA ALA A 457 -0.55 -13.39 7.64
C ALA A 457 -1.46 -12.35 6.95
N THR A 458 -2.62 -12.76 6.44
CA THR A 458 -3.58 -11.83 5.82
C THR A 458 -4.22 -10.92 6.89
N GLY A 459 -4.50 -11.47 8.07
CA GLY A 459 -5.03 -10.73 9.21
C GLY A 459 -4.09 -9.65 9.75
N CYS A 460 -2.77 -9.88 9.76
CA CYS A 460 -1.83 -8.82 10.15
C CYS A 460 -1.82 -7.67 9.13
N ILE A 461 -1.82 -7.97 7.82
CA ILE A 461 -1.90 -6.94 6.77
C ILE A 461 -3.25 -6.18 6.82
N ALA A 462 -4.36 -6.85 7.13
CA ALA A 462 -5.66 -6.20 7.33
C ALA A 462 -5.65 -5.23 8.53
N GLY A 463 -4.98 -5.59 9.64
CA GLY A 463 -4.78 -4.71 10.79
C GLY A 463 -3.88 -3.51 10.47
N LEU A 464 -2.83 -3.73 9.68
CA LEU A 464 -1.86 -2.72 9.26
C LEU A 464 -2.43 -1.71 8.24
N ALA A 465 -3.15 -2.19 7.21
CA ALA A 465 -3.81 -1.36 6.22
C ALA A 465 -4.91 -0.46 6.86
N ALA A 466 -5.63 -0.98 7.86
CA ALA A 466 -6.67 -0.22 8.53
C ALA A 466 -6.16 0.76 9.60
N ILE A 467 -5.06 0.50 10.29
CA ILE A 467 -4.50 1.48 11.24
C ILE A 467 -3.75 2.62 10.54
N THR A 468 -3.28 2.40 9.30
CA THR A 468 -2.54 3.38 8.48
C THR A 468 -3.10 4.82 8.51
N PRO A 469 -4.36 5.11 8.12
CA PRO A 469 -4.89 6.48 8.15
C PRO A 469 -5.04 7.07 9.55
N ALA A 470 -5.09 6.20 10.57
CA ALA A 470 -5.46 6.53 11.94
C ALA A 470 -4.26 6.62 12.90
N ALA A 471 -3.08 6.10 12.52
CA ALA A 471 -2.01 5.77 13.46
C ALA A 471 -1.45 6.98 14.23
N GLY A 472 -1.42 8.17 13.63
CA GLY A 472 -0.99 9.41 14.29
C GLY A 472 -2.08 10.08 15.14
N PHE A 473 -3.31 9.58 15.13
CA PHE A 473 -4.48 10.24 15.71
C PHE A 473 -5.15 9.46 16.84
N VAL A 474 -5.05 8.12 16.85
CA VAL A 474 -5.79 7.23 17.77
C VAL A 474 -4.92 6.69 18.90
N GLY A 475 -5.55 6.36 20.02
CA GLY A 475 -4.92 5.63 21.13
C GLY A 475 -5.03 4.10 21.01
N PRO A 476 -4.43 3.35 21.96
CA PRO A 476 -4.45 1.88 21.99
C PRO A 476 -5.84 1.22 21.90
N VAL A 477 -6.88 1.85 22.44
CA VAL A 477 -8.27 1.34 22.34
C VAL A 477 -8.75 1.37 20.89
N GLY A 478 -8.51 2.49 20.19
CA GLY A 478 -8.79 2.61 18.76
C GLY A 478 -8.02 1.57 17.94
N ALA A 479 -6.75 1.31 18.28
CA ALA A 479 -5.93 0.29 17.62
C ALA A 479 -6.51 -1.13 17.73
N LEU A 480 -6.97 -1.52 18.92
CA LEU A 480 -7.66 -2.81 19.14
C LEU A 480 -8.94 -2.89 18.30
N CYS A 481 -9.79 -1.86 18.36
CA CYS A 481 -11.06 -1.84 17.63
C CYS A 481 -10.86 -1.84 16.11
N ILE A 482 -9.93 -1.05 15.58
CA ILE A 482 -9.62 -0.97 14.15
C ILE A 482 -9.09 -2.32 13.64
N GLY A 483 -8.12 -2.92 14.31
CA GLY A 483 -7.55 -4.22 13.89
C GLY A 483 -8.55 -5.38 13.96
N ALA A 484 -9.45 -5.37 14.96
CA ALA A 484 -10.50 -6.37 15.08
C ALA A 484 -11.57 -6.23 13.97
N VAL A 485 -12.09 -5.01 13.76
CA VAL A 485 -13.13 -4.75 12.75
C VAL A 485 -12.57 -4.94 11.34
N SER A 486 -11.32 -4.52 11.06
CA SER A 486 -10.74 -4.70 9.73
C SER A 486 -10.51 -6.17 9.41
N ALA A 487 -9.99 -6.99 10.33
CA ALA A 487 -9.86 -8.43 10.09
C ALA A 487 -11.22 -9.12 9.87
N ILE A 488 -12.27 -8.73 10.62
CA ILE A 488 -13.62 -9.25 10.43
C ILE A 488 -14.16 -8.91 9.03
N LEU A 489 -14.05 -7.65 8.61
CA LEU A 489 -14.55 -7.19 7.31
C LEU A 489 -13.72 -7.75 6.16
N CYS A 490 -12.39 -7.64 6.20
CA CYS A 490 -11.50 -8.13 5.13
C CYS A 490 -11.66 -9.64 4.92
N ARG A 491 -11.75 -10.45 5.99
CA ARG A 491 -12.00 -11.90 5.89
C ARG A 491 -13.37 -12.21 5.27
N THR A 492 -14.41 -11.47 5.65
CA THR A 492 -15.75 -11.60 5.05
C THR A 492 -15.75 -11.21 3.56
N PHE A 493 -14.98 -10.20 3.18
CA PHE A 493 -14.82 -9.78 1.80
C PHE A 493 -14.06 -10.81 0.95
N SER A 494 -12.87 -11.24 1.39
CA SER A 494 -12.05 -12.28 0.75
C SER A 494 -12.81 -13.60 0.52
N LEU A 495 -13.50 -14.09 1.56
CA LEU A 495 -14.01 -15.46 1.60
C LEU A 495 -15.49 -15.61 1.21
N LYS A 496 -16.29 -14.53 1.20
CA LYS A 496 -17.75 -14.62 0.99
C LYS A 496 -18.26 -13.60 -0.04
N ILE A 497 -17.87 -12.33 0.06
CA ILE A 497 -18.36 -11.29 -0.86
C ILE A 497 -17.66 -11.37 -2.23
N LYS A 498 -16.36 -11.72 -2.29
CA LYS A 498 -15.65 -11.95 -3.56
C LYS A 498 -16.32 -13.03 -4.40
N GLU A 499 -16.64 -14.17 -3.77
CA GLU A 499 -17.33 -15.29 -4.43
C GLU A 499 -18.73 -14.89 -4.90
N ALA A 500 -19.53 -14.28 -4.02
CA ALA A 500 -20.90 -13.85 -4.34
C ALA A 500 -20.99 -12.78 -5.44
N LEU A 501 -19.97 -11.92 -5.60
CA LEU A 501 -19.89 -10.92 -6.67
C LEU A 501 -19.15 -11.41 -7.93
N GLY A 502 -18.42 -12.52 -7.84
CA GLY A 502 -17.79 -13.18 -8.99
C GLY A 502 -16.60 -12.46 -9.62
N TYR A 503 -15.96 -11.52 -8.91
CA TYR A 503 -14.68 -10.96 -9.36
C TYR A 503 -13.51 -11.85 -8.92
N ASP A 504 -12.57 -12.04 -9.83
CA ASP A 504 -11.31 -12.70 -9.53
C ASP A 504 -10.30 -11.63 -9.12
N ASP A 505 -10.21 -11.32 -7.83
CA ASP A 505 -8.99 -10.72 -7.25
C ASP A 505 -8.01 -11.86 -6.90
N SER A 506 -6.86 -11.86 -7.56
CA SER A 506 -5.87 -12.95 -7.50
C SER A 506 -5.36 -13.19 -6.08
N LEU A 507 -5.00 -12.12 -5.36
CA LEU A 507 -4.31 -12.16 -4.06
C LEU A 507 -4.94 -11.22 -3.02
N ASP A 508 -6.24 -10.94 -3.17
CA ASP A 508 -7.06 -10.16 -2.22
C ASP A 508 -6.60 -8.73 -1.92
N VAL A 509 -6.01 -8.06 -2.91
CA VAL A 509 -5.57 -6.66 -2.80
C VAL A 509 -6.75 -5.74 -2.46
N PHE A 510 -7.88 -5.88 -3.14
CA PHE A 510 -9.09 -5.10 -2.83
C PHE A 510 -9.69 -5.47 -1.47
N ASN A 511 -9.72 -6.77 -1.18
CA ASN A 511 -10.36 -7.31 0.03
C ASN A 511 -9.58 -7.02 1.31
N VAL A 512 -8.28 -6.74 1.22
CA VAL A 512 -7.43 -6.38 2.37
C VAL A 512 -7.12 -4.88 2.38
N HIS A 513 -6.62 -4.30 1.29
CA HIS A 513 -6.23 -2.89 1.26
C HIS A 513 -7.41 -1.96 1.00
N GLY A 514 -8.33 -2.30 0.09
CA GLY A 514 -9.50 -1.46 -0.20
C GLY A 514 -10.48 -1.43 0.98
N VAL A 515 -10.89 -2.62 1.43
CA VAL A 515 -11.78 -2.78 2.58
C VAL A 515 -11.11 -2.33 3.87
N GLY A 516 -9.84 -2.69 4.10
CA GLY A 516 -9.08 -2.30 5.29
C GLY A 516 -8.81 -0.79 5.35
N GLY A 517 -8.31 -0.20 4.26
CA GLY A 517 -8.06 1.24 4.15
C GLY A 517 -9.33 2.08 4.31
N PHE A 518 -10.45 1.65 3.70
CA PHE A 518 -11.76 2.28 3.91
C PHE A 518 -12.23 2.16 5.37
N THR A 519 -12.17 0.95 5.94
CA THR A 519 -12.53 0.70 7.35
C THR A 519 -11.71 1.59 8.29
N GLY A 520 -10.40 1.68 8.08
CA GLY A 520 -9.49 2.55 8.82
C GLY A 520 -9.85 4.02 8.70
N THR A 521 -10.10 4.49 7.47
CA THR A 521 -10.41 5.89 7.18
C THR A 521 -11.71 6.35 7.85
N ILE A 522 -12.74 5.48 7.87
CA ILE A 522 -14.00 5.76 8.58
C ILE A 522 -13.82 5.67 10.11
N LEU A 523 -13.11 4.66 10.62
CA LEU A 523 -12.90 4.49 12.06
C LEU A 523 -11.96 5.56 12.66
N ALA A 524 -11.09 6.19 11.86
CA ALA A 524 -10.32 7.36 12.28
C ALA A 524 -11.22 8.51 12.76
N ALA A 525 -12.35 8.78 12.09
CA ALA A 525 -13.31 9.80 12.51
C ALA A 525 -13.92 9.56 13.91
N VAL A 526 -13.93 8.31 14.37
CA VAL A 526 -14.44 7.92 15.69
C VAL A 526 -13.31 7.91 16.71
N PHE A 527 -12.25 7.13 16.46
CA PHE A 527 -11.22 6.85 17.47
C PHE A 527 -10.13 7.92 17.60
N ALA A 528 -10.07 8.91 16.69
CA ALA A 528 -9.23 10.09 16.88
C ALA A 528 -9.76 11.02 17.99
N SER A 529 -11.02 10.82 18.42
CA SER A 529 -11.66 11.58 19.48
C SER A 529 -11.02 11.29 20.85
N PRO A 530 -10.74 12.33 21.67
CA PRO A 530 -10.22 12.17 23.03
C PRO A 530 -11.06 11.25 23.93
N GLN A 531 -12.37 11.18 23.66
CA GLN A 531 -13.32 10.28 24.33
C GLN A 531 -12.93 8.79 24.23
N PHE A 532 -12.11 8.39 23.24
CA PHE A 532 -11.56 7.04 23.08
C PHE A 532 -10.02 7.00 23.20
N GLY A 533 -9.41 8.07 23.71
CA GLY A 533 -7.95 8.19 23.86
C GLY A 533 -7.22 8.62 22.58
N GLY A 534 -7.91 9.15 21.58
CA GLY A 534 -7.27 9.86 20.45
C GLY A 534 -6.83 11.29 20.81
N ASN A 535 -6.14 11.97 19.90
CA ASN A 535 -5.50 13.26 20.16
C ASN A 535 -6.18 14.48 19.50
N GLN A 536 -7.26 14.29 18.73
CA GLN A 536 -7.91 15.37 17.98
C GLN A 536 -8.90 16.16 18.86
N VAL A 537 -8.34 17.02 19.71
CA VAL A 537 -9.09 17.87 20.64
C VAL A 537 -10.03 18.82 19.89
N GLY A 538 -11.29 18.86 20.32
CA GLY A 538 -12.32 19.72 19.71
C GLY A 538 -13.00 19.15 18.46
N MET A 539 -12.59 17.97 17.96
CA MET A 539 -13.24 17.36 16.81
C MET A 539 -14.71 17.00 17.09
N SER A 540 -15.55 17.13 16.06
CA SER A 540 -16.91 16.58 16.02
C SER A 540 -16.90 15.25 15.28
N ILE A 541 -17.24 14.15 15.96
CA ILE A 541 -17.25 12.80 15.35
C ILE A 541 -18.22 12.74 14.15
N SER A 542 -19.39 13.37 14.22
CA SER A 542 -20.34 13.39 13.10
C SER A 542 -19.84 14.19 11.91
N THR A 543 -19.18 15.33 12.15
CA THR A 543 -18.55 16.14 11.10
C THR A 543 -17.40 15.38 10.45
N GLN A 544 -16.52 14.77 11.26
CA GLN A 544 -15.39 14.02 10.75
C GLN A 544 -15.84 12.76 10.00
N LEU A 545 -16.90 12.07 10.44
CA LEU A 545 -17.49 10.95 9.69
C LEU A 545 -17.95 11.41 8.30
N GLY A 546 -18.54 12.60 8.19
CA GLY A 546 -18.88 13.21 6.90
C GLY A 546 -17.65 13.45 6.02
N VAL A 547 -16.63 14.12 6.57
CA VAL A 547 -15.35 14.42 5.87
C VAL A 547 -14.64 13.15 5.39
N GLN A 548 -14.42 12.17 6.27
CA GLN A 548 -13.75 10.91 5.94
C GLN A 548 -14.54 10.11 4.91
N THR A 549 -15.88 10.03 5.05
CA THR A 549 -16.73 9.32 4.08
C THR A 549 -16.68 9.99 2.73
N PHE A 550 -16.78 11.32 2.67
CA PHE A 550 -16.70 12.07 1.42
C PHE A 550 -15.35 11.85 0.73
N ALA A 551 -14.23 12.04 1.43
CA ALA A 551 -12.89 11.89 0.86
C ALA A 551 -12.61 10.46 0.39
N ALA A 552 -12.96 9.45 1.19
CA ALA A 552 -12.78 8.05 0.82
C ALA A 552 -13.64 7.63 -0.37
N VAL A 553 -14.92 7.99 -0.40
CA VAL A 553 -15.85 7.62 -1.49
C VAL A 553 -15.56 8.39 -2.76
N SER A 554 -15.32 9.71 -2.69
CA SER A 554 -14.98 10.51 -3.88
C SER A 554 -13.66 10.08 -4.50
N THR A 555 -12.62 9.81 -3.69
CA THR A 555 -11.34 9.28 -4.20
C THR A 555 -11.49 7.88 -4.79
N ALA A 556 -12.31 7.01 -4.19
CA ALA A 556 -12.62 5.70 -4.76
C ALA A 556 -13.36 5.80 -6.10
N VAL A 557 -14.37 6.68 -6.22
CA VAL A 557 -15.10 6.90 -7.49
C VAL A 557 -14.20 7.52 -8.56
N TYR A 558 -13.34 8.48 -8.18
CA TYR A 558 -12.34 9.07 -9.07
C TYR A 558 -11.37 8.00 -9.58
N THR A 559 -10.73 7.27 -8.66
CA THR A 559 -9.82 6.15 -8.95
C THR A 559 -10.48 5.12 -9.87
N ALA A 560 -11.71 4.71 -9.57
CA ALA A 560 -12.43 3.71 -10.37
C ALA A 560 -12.74 4.20 -11.79
N THR A 561 -13.11 5.48 -11.93
CA THR A 561 -13.43 6.08 -13.24
C THR A 561 -12.16 6.26 -14.08
N VAL A 562 -11.09 6.78 -13.49
CA VAL A 562 -9.81 7.01 -14.18
C VAL A 562 -9.07 5.70 -14.48
N SER A 563 -9.25 4.65 -13.67
CA SER A 563 -8.69 3.31 -13.93
C SER A 563 -9.46 2.48 -14.97
N PHE A 564 -10.65 2.94 -15.38
CA PHE A 564 -11.50 2.30 -16.39
C PHE A 564 -11.22 2.83 -17.81
N ILE A 565 -10.67 4.04 -17.90
CA ILE A 565 -10.30 4.76 -19.14
C ILE A 565 -8.94 4.27 -19.66
#